data_AF-A0A1H8L873-F1
#
_entry.id   AF-A0A1H8L873-F1
#
_cell.length_a   1.000
_cell.length_b   1.000
_cell.length_c   1.000
_cell.angle_alpha   90.00
_cell.angle_beta   90.00
_cell.angle_gamma   90.00
#
_symmetry.space_group_name_H-M   'P 1'
#
loop_
_entity.id
_entity.type
_entity.pdbx_description
1 polymer ?
#
loop_
_entity_poly.entity_id
_entity_poly.type
_entity_poly.pdbx_seq_one_letter_code
_entity_poly.pdbx_strand_id
1 'polypeptide(L)'
;MVTAEADFRSWLVATGYEKAHVGLKYAVAVDSDGHLTRAWTHLCRVYVGAPPGRLTARCRTPPLRSSQRRAGGAMAPRERTCEEPTCERTYTATNRFCTRHRAKWVNCSEADCGAEFWSAGSRFCSKHRYPERECAADQCHHRFRASNRFCSRCRETWRECTTEGCGNVYHGNALNCRPCMSVERECVERGCTTRYRGTQSRCWDHRAVERRCQRNGCESVYRGTTLLCVACRTVERECAAKDCSAIYWGDRSLCNDCRKSDRQCPDCGGTFWGRTTRCGPCWWRQIPADVRSAIARANGNAYRARKLAAQVAGPVSAAEYERIRSEGPCVYCGEPATEVDHVRSLASHGGWEHPSNLVPACRFCNASKSDRLLIDWDQARVFHAVRRSEKVAAEYKRQLSELESLSV
;
A
#
# COMPACT_ATOMS: atom_id res chain seq x y z
N MET A 1 -37.34 16.93 39.17
CA MET A 1 -36.49 15.92 39.83
C MET A 1 -37.14 14.55 39.61
N VAL A 2 -36.56 13.73 38.75
CA VAL A 2 -36.82 12.29 38.63
C VAL A 2 -35.44 11.66 38.43
N THR A 3 -35.10 10.71 39.28
CA THR A 3 -33.80 10.06 39.42
C THR A 3 -33.64 8.94 38.41
N ALA A 4 -32.61 9.00 37.56
CA ALA A 4 -32.13 7.89 36.73
C ALA A 4 -30.65 7.61 37.05
N GLU A 5 -30.34 7.29 38.31
CA GLU A 5 -29.01 6.90 38.78
C GLU A 5 -28.85 5.37 38.89
N ALA A 6 -29.88 4.58 38.55
CA ALA A 6 -29.92 3.15 38.87
C ALA A 6 -29.35 2.19 37.80
N ASP A 7 -29.24 2.57 36.52
CA ASP A 7 -28.95 1.58 35.46
C ASP A 7 -27.47 1.43 35.05
N PHE A 8 -26.59 2.36 35.42
CA PHE A 8 -25.19 2.30 34.94
C PHE A 8 -24.31 1.34 35.75
N ARG A 9 -24.60 1.15 37.04
CA ARG A 9 -23.83 0.24 37.91
C ARG A 9 -24.12 -1.24 37.64
N SER A 10 -25.35 -1.58 37.28
CA SER A 10 -25.75 -2.95 36.95
C SER A 10 -25.11 -3.45 35.65
N TRP A 11 -24.85 -2.55 34.69
CA TRP A 11 -24.15 -2.89 33.45
C TRP A 11 -22.64 -3.17 33.67
N LEU A 12 -21.97 -2.38 34.51
CA LEU A 12 -20.53 -2.54 34.76
C LEU A 12 -20.14 -3.85 35.47
N VAL A 13 -21.02 -4.37 36.34
CA VAL A 13 -20.77 -5.64 37.06
C VAL A 13 -20.96 -6.86 36.15
N ALA A 14 -21.82 -6.78 35.13
CA ALA A 14 -22.07 -7.87 34.19
C ALA A 14 -20.91 -8.13 33.20
N THR A 15 -20.00 -7.16 33.02
CA THR A 15 -18.89 -7.25 32.04
C THR A 15 -17.53 -7.64 32.63
N GLY A 16 -17.45 -8.01 33.92
CA GLY A 16 -16.23 -8.61 34.50
C GLY A 16 -14.98 -7.72 34.56
N TYR A 17 -15.12 -6.39 34.52
CA TYR A 17 -14.00 -5.45 34.64
C TYR A 17 -13.74 -5.10 36.11
N GLU A 18 -12.94 -5.90 36.81
CA GLU A 18 -12.32 -5.49 38.06
C GLU A 18 -10.96 -4.82 37.79
N LYS A 19 -10.82 -3.59 38.30
CA LYS A 19 -9.62 -2.74 38.45
C LYS A 19 -9.41 -1.68 37.36
N ALA A 20 -9.91 -0.47 37.65
CA ALA A 20 -9.11 0.75 37.86
C ALA A 20 -10.03 1.99 37.81
N HIS A 21 -9.97 2.87 38.81
CA HIS A 21 -10.55 4.22 38.66
C HIS A 21 -9.59 5.30 39.16
N VAL A 22 -8.90 5.93 38.20
CA VAL A 22 -8.66 7.38 38.22
C VAL A 22 -9.93 7.99 37.62
N GLY A 23 -10.79 8.59 38.45
CA GLY A 23 -12.05 9.17 38.00
C GLY A 23 -11.87 10.53 37.30
N LEU A 24 -12.25 10.63 36.03
CA LEU A 24 -12.54 11.90 35.36
C LEU A 24 -14.02 12.23 35.59
N LYS A 25 -14.33 13.34 36.26
CA LYS A 25 -15.67 13.94 36.23
C LYS A 25 -15.66 15.10 35.23
N TYR A 26 -16.62 15.11 34.31
CA TYR A 26 -16.87 16.24 33.42
C TYR A 26 -18.11 16.99 33.93
N ALA A 27 -18.07 18.32 33.90
CA ALA A 27 -19.25 19.16 34.07
C ALA A 27 -19.56 19.80 32.71
N VAL A 28 -20.81 19.70 32.26
CA VAL A 28 -21.27 20.34 31.03
C VAL A 28 -22.19 21.47 31.42
N ALA A 29 -21.95 22.66 30.87
CA ALA A 29 -22.84 23.81 31.03
C ALA A 29 -23.86 23.81 29.88
N VAL A 30 -25.12 23.97 30.25
CA VAL A 30 -26.26 24.14 29.34
C VAL A 30 -26.74 25.57 29.45
N ASP A 31 -27.03 26.22 28.33
CA ASP A 31 -27.67 27.53 28.35
C ASP A 31 -29.16 27.43 28.72
N SER A 32 -29.83 28.58 28.85
CA SER A 32 -31.23 28.68 29.25
C SER A 32 -32.21 28.00 28.30
N ASP A 33 -31.78 27.69 27.08
CA ASP A 33 -32.57 27.03 26.04
C ASP A 33 -32.21 25.53 25.88
N GLY A 34 -31.31 25.01 26.73
CA GLY A 34 -30.96 23.60 26.79
C GLY A 34 -29.89 23.16 25.78
N HIS A 35 -29.16 24.08 25.15
CA HIS A 35 -28.05 23.73 24.27
C HIS A 35 -26.72 23.58 25.02
N LEU A 36 -25.98 22.51 24.70
CA LEU A 36 -24.67 22.25 25.30
C LEU A 36 -23.65 23.24 24.74
N THR A 37 -23.03 24.04 25.61
CA THR A 37 -21.91 24.91 25.22
C THR A 37 -20.59 24.42 25.82
N ARG A 38 -19.50 24.66 25.06
CA ARG A 38 -18.14 24.08 25.19
C ARG A 38 -17.75 23.54 26.57
N ALA A 39 -17.41 22.25 26.61
CA ALA A 39 -16.76 21.61 27.75
C ALA A 39 -15.31 22.11 27.94
N TRP A 40 -14.99 22.61 29.13
CA TRP A 40 -13.61 22.87 29.55
C TRP A 40 -13.08 21.69 30.37
N THR A 41 -12.02 21.03 29.90
CA THR A 41 -11.29 20.03 30.68
C THR A 41 -10.27 20.70 31.60
N HIS A 42 -10.56 20.78 32.90
CA HIS A 42 -9.53 20.99 33.92
C HIS A 42 -9.32 19.69 34.71
N LEU A 43 -8.10 19.14 34.64
CA LEU A 43 -7.66 18.03 35.49
C LEU A 43 -7.43 18.54 36.92
N CYS A 44 -8.30 18.16 37.86
CA CYS A 44 -7.99 18.24 39.29
C CYS A 44 -7.39 16.90 39.76
N ARG A 45 -6.14 16.90 40.24
CA ARG A 45 -5.58 15.78 41.02
C ARG A 45 -6.09 15.88 42.45
N VAL A 46 -6.84 14.88 42.90
CA VAL A 46 -7.18 14.71 44.33
C VAL A 46 -6.17 13.73 44.92
N TYR A 47 -5.40 14.15 45.92
CA TYR A 47 -4.58 13.24 46.73
C TYR A 47 -5.44 12.69 47.87
N VAL A 48 -5.56 11.36 47.96
CA VAL A 48 -6.31 10.68 49.02
C VAL A 48 -5.37 10.45 50.20
N GLY A 49 -5.67 11.04 51.35
CA GLY A 49 -4.97 10.78 52.61
C GLY A 49 -5.22 11.83 53.70
N ALA A 50 -6.39 11.80 54.35
CA ALA A 50 -6.63 12.40 55.68
C ALA A 50 -7.96 11.89 56.32
N PRO A 51 -8.04 11.72 57.66
CA PRO A 51 -9.18 11.13 58.39
C PRO A 51 -10.40 12.06 58.52
N PRO A 52 -11.58 11.58 58.99
CA PRO A 52 -12.87 12.21 58.72
C PRO A 52 -13.18 13.33 59.71
N GLY A 53 -13.24 14.56 59.21
CA GLY A 53 -13.71 15.71 59.99
C GLY A 53 -13.54 17.03 59.25
N ARG A 54 -14.64 17.57 58.74
CA ARG A 54 -14.77 18.88 58.04
C ARG A 54 -13.89 19.07 56.80
N LEU A 55 -14.43 18.71 55.63
CA LEU A 55 -13.96 19.21 54.35
C LEU A 55 -14.44 20.66 54.14
N THR A 56 -13.62 21.64 54.48
CA THR A 56 -13.69 22.96 53.84
C THR A 56 -12.82 22.94 52.59
N ALA A 57 -13.43 22.92 51.41
CA ALA A 57 -12.71 23.09 50.15
C ALA A 57 -12.23 24.55 50.03
N ARG A 58 -11.03 24.85 50.52
CA ARG A 58 -10.33 26.08 50.12
C ARG A 58 -9.69 25.83 48.76
N CYS A 59 -10.34 26.32 47.70
CA CYS A 59 -9.66 26.55 46.43
C CYS A 59 -8.58 27.61 46.65
N ARG A 60 -7.35 27.20 46.94
CA ARG A 60 -6.19 28.07 46.76
C ARG A 60 -6.03 28.27 45.25
N THR A 61 -6.60 29.35 44.71
CA THR A 61 -6.08 29.94 43.49
C THR A 61 -4.57 30.11 43.69
N PRO A 62 -3.70 29.52 42.85
CA PRO A 62 -2.29 29.85 42.91
C PRO A 62 -2.17 31.36 42.74
N PRO A 63 -1.32 32.05 43.52
CA PRO A 63 -1.11 33.47 43.30
C PRO A 63 -0.75 33.61 41.83
N LEU A 64 -1.46 34.49 41.12
CA LEU A 64 -1.02 35.06 39.87
C LEU A 64 0.38 35.59 40.14
N ARG A 65 1.41 34.78 39.89
CA ARG A 65 2.74 35.30 39.68
C ARG A 65 2.58 36.15 38.44
N SER A 66 2.44 37.45 38.66
CA SER A 66 2.71 38.49 37.70
C SER A 66 4.17 38.33 37.29
N SER A 67 4.44 37.35 36.42
CA SER A 67 5.52 37.54 35.48
C SER A 67 5.04 38.66 34.59
N GLN A 68 5.32 39.90 34.99
CA GLN A 68 5.54 40.98 34.05
C GLN A 68 6.77 40.60 33.18
N ARG A 69 6.66 39.52 32.40
CA ARG A 69 7.23 39.56 31.07
C ARG A 69 6.33 40.55 30.37
N ARG A 70 6.89 41.70 29.98
CA ARG A 70 6.22 42.64 29.09
C ARG A 70 5.55 41.82 27.98
N ALA A 71 4.23 41.70 28.03
CA ALA A 71 3.45 41.25 26.92
C ALA A 71 3.54 42.39 25.90
N GLY A 72 4.60 42.39 25.10
CA GLY A 72 4.59 43.15 23.86
C GLY A 72 3.39 42.64 23.09
N GLY A 73 2.40 43.50 22.87
CA GLY A 73 1.15 43.14 22.22
C GLY A 73 1.44 42.37 20.93
N ALA A 74 1.09 41.09 20.91
CA ALA A 74 1.17 40.32 19.68
C ALA A 74 0.16 40.95 18.72
N MET A 75 0.65 41.67 17.71
CA MET A 75 -0.21 42.25 16.67
C MET A 75 -1.07 41.13 16.07
N ALA A 76 -2.37 41.37 15.96
CA ALA A 76 -3.27 40.46 15.27
C ALA A 76 -2.84 40.32 13.79
N PRO A 77 -2.94 39.12 13.19
CA PRO A 77 -2.77 38.95 11.75
C PRO A 77 -3.80 39.81 11.02
N ARG A 78 -3.36 40.53 9.99
CA ARG A 78 -4.24 41.32 9.12
C ARG A 78 -3.90 41.03 7.67
N GLU A 79 -4.86 41.27 6.80
CA GLU A 79 -4.66 41.19 5.36
C GLU A 79 -3.67 42.29 4.93
N ARG A 80 -2.67 41.89 4.15
CA ARG A 80 -1.58 42.75 3.70
C ARG A 80 -1.14 42.35 2.31
N THR A 81 -0.68 43.32 1.53
CA THR A 81 0.13 43.10 0.32
C THR A 81 1.61 43.08 0.69
N CYS A 82 2.40 42.24 0.03
CA CYS A 82 3.85 42.17 0.23
C CYS A 82 4.48 43.53 -0.07
N GLU A 83 5.28 44.08 0.85
CA GLU A 83 5.98 45.36 0.64
C GLU A 83 7.20 45.27 -0.32
N GLU A 84 7.38 44.15 -1.03
CA GLU A 84 8.43 44.03 -2.03
C GLU A 84 7.93 44.68 -3.34
N PRO A 85 8.65 45.65 -3.95
CA PRO A 85 8.12 46.48 -5.05
C PRO A 85 7.58 45.72 -6.26
N THR A 86 8.08 44.50 -6.50
CA THR A 86 7.68 43.66 -7.64
C THR A 86 6.72 42.53 -7.24
N CYS A 87 6.18 42.55 -6.02
CA CYS A 87 5.38 41.46 -5.46
C CYS A 87 3.96 41.88 -5.10
N GLU A 88 3.01 41.46 -5.92
CA GLU A 88 1.57 41.75 -5.72
C GLU A 88 0.85 40.75 -4.81
N ARG A 89 1.59 39.91 -4.07
CA ARG A 89 0.97 38.87 -3.22
C ARG A 89 0.28 39.47 -2.01
N THR A 90 -0.99 39.12 -1.83
CA THR A 90 -1.76 39.36 -0.62
C THR A 90 -1.74 38.14 0.31
N TYR A 91 -1.68 38.39 1.62
CA TYR A 91 -1.69 37.33 2.64
C TYR A 91 -2.08 37.88 4.02
N THR A 92 -2.62 36.99 4.87
CA THR A 92 -2.98 37.32 6.26
C THR A 92 -1.84 36.98 7.19
N ALA A 93 -1.07 37.99 7.64
CA ALA A 93 0.01 37.78 8.58
C ALA A 93 0.37 39.07 9.35
N THR A 94 1.22 38.91 10.37
CA THR A 94 1.84 40.04 11.06
C THR A 94 3.02 40.63 10.31
N ASN A 95 3.63 39.87 9.39
CA ASN A 95 4.83 40.25 8.65
C ASN A 95 4.51 41.15 7.43
N ARG A 96 5.40 42.11 7.16
CA ARG A 96 5.31 43.05 6.03
C ARG A 96 5.73 42.47 4.68
N PHE A 97 6.52 41.39 4.69
CA PHE A 97 6.96 40.67 3.50
C PHE A 97 6.37 39.25 3.46
N CYS A 98 6.04 38.77 2.25
CA CYS A 98 5.53 37.43 2.06
C CYS A 98 6.58 36.37 2.42
N THR A 99 6.17 35.12 2.56
CA THR A 99 7.07 34.00 2.90
C THR A 99 8.24 33.84 1.95
N ARG A 100 8.10 34.22 0.66
CA ARG A 100 9.17 34.19 -0.33
C ARG A 100 10.23 35.26 -0.04
N HIS A 101 9.82 36.51 0.16
CA HIS A 101 10.74 37.63 0.34
C HIS A 101 11.31 37.74 1.76
N ARG A 102 10.69 37.06 2.74
CA ARG A 102 11.26 36.89 4.08
C ARG A 102 12.25 35.73 4.17
N ALA A 103 12.27 34.83 3.17
CA ALA A 103 13.16 33.68 3.20
C ALA A 103 14.61 34.09 2.95
N LYS A 104 15.51 33.49 3.74
CA LYS A 104 16.95 33.68 3.65
C LYS A 104 17.66 32.36 3.95
N TRP A 105 18.94 32.28 3.63
CA TRP A 105 19.79 31.18 4.11
C TRP A 105 19.95 31.27 5.62
N VAL A 106 19.71 30.14 6.30
CA VAL A 106 19.80 30.01 7.76
C VAL A 106 20.50 28.69 8.08
N ASN A 107 21.35 28.73 9.10
CA ASN A 107 22.03 27.54 9.62
C ASN A 107 21.15 26.83 10.65
N CYS A 108 21.12 25.50 10.57
CA CYS A 108 20.36 24.68 11.51
C CYS A 108 20.87 24.88 12.94
N SER A 109 20.00 25.30 13.86
CA SER A 109 20.34 25.50 15.27
C SER A 109 20.50 24.20 16.08
N GLU A 110 20.44 23.04 15.44
CA GLU A 110 20.73 21.75 16.09
C GLU A 110 22.25 21.58 16.19
N ALA A 111 22.73 21.14 17.35
CA ALA A 111 24.15 20.88 17.57
C ALA A 111 24.68 19.89 16.52
N ASP A 112 25.88 20.17 16.00
CA ASP A 112 26.60 19.30 15.05
C ASP A 112 25.88 19.00 13.73
N CYS A 113 24.80 19.73 13.39
CA CYS A 113 24.11 19.52 12.12
C CYS A 113 24.85 20.14 10.92
N GLY A 114 25.36 21.37 11.07
CA GLY A 114 26.06 22.13 10.02
C GLY A 114 25.24 22.45 8.75
N ALA A 115 23.95 22.09 8.67
CA ALA A 115 23.17 22.23 7.45
C ALA A 115 22.67 23.66 7.24
N GLU A 116 22.95 24.21 6.05
CA GLU A 116 22.38 25.48 5.57
C GLU A 116 21.10 25.23 4.78
N PHE A 117 20.05 26.03 5.01
CA PHE A 117 18.79 25.88 4.30
C PHE A 117 18.05 27.20 4.11
N TRP A 118 17.28 27.29 3.02
CA TRP A 118 16.44 28.46 2.70
C TRP A 118 15.13 28.43 3.49
N SER A 119 14.90 29.45 4.33
CA SER A 119 13.77 29.46 5.27
C SER A 119 13.31 30.87 5.63
N ALA A 120 12.00 31.07 5.71
CA ALA A 120 11.39 32.32 6.14
C ALA A 120 11.34 32.49 7.66
N GLY A 121 11.55 31.44 8.47
CA GLY A 121 11.41 31.57 9.93
C GLY A 121 11.65 30.32 10.77
N SER A 122 11.97 29.18 10.15
CA SER A 122 12.46 28.02 10.89
C SER A 122 13.94 28.18 11.20
N ARG A 123 14.31 27.92 12.46
CA ARG A 123 15.69 27.81 12.94
C ARG A 123 16.31 26.43 12.71
N PHE A 124 15.47 25.42 12.46
CA PHE A 124 15.90 24.04 12.25
C PHE A 124 15.65 23.59 10.81
N CYS A 125 16.57 22.79 10.27
CA CYS A 125 16.42 22.16 8.95
C CYS A 125 15.30 21.12 8.96
N SER A 126 14.91 20.59 7.80
CA SER A 126 13.80 19.62 7.68
C SER A 126 14.00 18.35 8.54
N LYS A 127 15.25 17.94 8.78
CA LYS A 127 15.60 16.78 9.62
C LYS A 127 15.34 17.02 11.12
N HIS A 128 15.58 18.24 11.60
CA HIS A 128 15.52 18.61 13.03
C HIS A 128 14.30 19.46 13.40
N ARG A 129 13.55 19.95 12.40
CA ARG A 129 12.37 20.81 12.63
C ARG A 129 11.26 20.12 13.42
N TYR A 130 11.11 18.82 13.23
CA TYR A 130 10.00 18.07 13.82
C TYR A 130 10.52 16.99 14.77
N PRO A 131 9.99 16.92 15.99
CA PRO A 131 10.33 15.86 16.92
C PRO A 131 9.78 14.53 16.42
N GLU A 132 10.45 13.44 16.79
CA GLU A 132 9.91 12.09 16.64
C GLU A 132 8.76 11.87 17.62
N ARG A 133 7.65 11.32 17.14
CA ARG A 133 6.43 11.09 17.91
C ARG A 133 5.82 9.74 17.53
N GLU A 134 5.15 9.11 18.49
CA GLU A 134 4.22 8.02 18.22
C GLU A 134 2.82 8.58 17.95
N CYS A 135 2.06 7.92 17.07
CA CYS A 135 0.70 8.34 16.73
C CYS A 135 -0.21 8.26 17.95
N ALA A 136 -0.97 9.33 18.20
CA ALA A 136 -1.93 9.37 19.32
C ALA A 136 -3.29 8.74 19.00
N ALA A 137 -3.43 8.05 17.85
CA ALA A 137 -4.65 7.31 17.56
C ALA A 137 -4.63 5.98 18.31
N ASP A 138 -5.79 5.57 18.82
CA ASP A 138 -5.94 4.30 19.50
C ASP A 138 -5.44 3.16 18.62
N GLN A 139 -4.67 2.25 19.21
CA GLN A 139 -4.08 1.08 18.54
C GLN A 139 -3.11 1.40 17.38
N CYS A 140 -2.62 2.65 17.27
CA CYS A 140 -1.64 3.02 16.25
C CYS A 140 -0.23 3.27 16.84
N HIS A 141 0.68 2.32 16.67
CA HIS A 141 2.07 2.43 17.15
C HIS A 141 3.03 3.06 16.13
N HIS A 142 2.51 3.79 15.15
CA HIS A 142 3.35 4.35 14.09
C HIS A 142 4.17 5.54 14.59
N ARG A 143 5.50 5.45 14.49
CA ARG A 143 6.43 6.52 14.84
C ARG A 143 6.79 7.38 13.61
N PHE A 144 6.65 8.70 13.72
CA PHE A 144 6.88 9.64 12.63
C PHE A 144 7.42 10.99 13.12
N ARG A 145 8.01 11.78 12.20
CA ARG A 145 8.48 13.15 12.47
C ARG A 145 7.56 14.18 11.83
N ALA A 146 6.68 14.79 12.62
CA ALA A 146 5.84 15.90 12.17
C ALA A 146 5.37 16.77 13.35
N SER A 147 4.77 17.92 13.03
CA SER A 147 4.05 18.74 14.00
C SER A 147 2.72 18.12 14.45
N ASN A 148 2.10 17.28 13.62
CA ASN A 148 0.82 16.65 13.90
C ASN A 148 0.93 15.57 15.00
N ARG A 149 -0.13 15.44 15.79
CA ARG A 149 -0.25 14.39 16.82
C ARG A 149 -0.63 13.02 16.27
N PHE A 150 -1.25 13.00 15.10
CA PHE A 150 -1.70 11.78 14.41
C PHE A 150 -0.90 11.58 13.13
N CYS A 151 -0.57 10.32 12.80
CA CYS A 151 0.16 9.97 11.59
C CYS A 151 -0.65 10.32 10.34
N SER A 152 -0.03 10.30 9.14
CA SER A 152 -0.76 10.59 7.91
C SER A 152 -1.94 9.65 7.71
N ARG A 153 -1.77 8.34 7.98
CA ARG A 153 -2.81 7.32 7.77
C ARG A 153 -4.03 7.54 8.68
N CYS A 154 -3.81 7.78 9.98
CA CYS A 154 -4.89 8.01 10.94
C CYS A 154 -5.59 9.36 10.78
N ARG A 155 -5.05 10.28 9.95
CA ARG A 155 -5.70 11.54 9.61
C ARG A 155 -6.48 11.48 8.29
N GLU A 156 -6.37 10.38 7.55
CA GLU A 156 -7.13 10.21 6.34
C GLU A 156 -8.63 10.14 6.67
N THR A 157 -9.42 10.74 5.79
CA THR A 157 -10.87 10.75 5.91
C THR A 157 -11.47 10.80 4.50
N TRP A 158 -12.75 10.46 4.38
CA TRP A 158 -13.48 10.60 3.13
C TRP A 158 -13.72 12.09 2.83
N ARG A 159 -13.41 12.50 1.61
CA ARG A 159 -13.50 13.89 1.15
C ARG A 159 -13.99 13.97 -0.29
N GLU A 160 -14.74 15.01 -0.58
CA GLU A 160 -15.03 15.45 -1.94
C GLU A 160 -13.89 16.32 -2.46
N CYS A 161 -13.54 16.13 -3.74
CA CYS A 161 -12.50 16.90 -4.39
C CYS A 161 -12.91 18.37 -4.54
N THR A 162 -12.07 19.31 -4.09
CA THR A 162 -12.36 20.75 -4.21
C THR A 162 -12.04 21.34 -5.59
N THR A 163 -11.60 20.53 -6.54
CA THR A 163 -11.29 21.00 -7.90
C THR A 163 -12.60 21.24 -8.66
N GLU A 164 -12.75 22.41 -9.26
CA GLU A 164 -13.93 22.77 -10.05
C GLU A 164 -14.21 21.71 -11.14
N GLY A 165 -15.48 21.28 -11.24
CA GLY A 165 -15.91 20.24 -12.17
C GLY A 165 -15.50 18.80 -11.80
N CYS A 166 -14.88 18.56 -10.64
CA CYS A 166 -14.49 17.22 -10.20
C CYS A 166 -15.42 16.68 -9.09
N GLY A 167 -16.28 15.70 -9.43
CA GLY A 167 -17.17 15.02 -8.48
C GLY A 167 -16.54 13.84 -7.72
N ASN A 168 -15.22 13.73 -7.65
CA ASN A 168 -14.56 12.56 -7.05
C ASN A 168 -14.62 12.58 -5.52
N VAL A 169 -15.10 11.49 -4.93
CA VAL A 169 -15.00 11.20 -3.49
C VAL A 169 -13.82 10.25 -3.25
N TYR A 170 -12.93 10.59 -2.31
CA TYR A 170 -11.74 9.78 -2.03
C TYR A 170 -11.36 9.80 -0.54
N HIS A 171 -10.66 8.76 -0.11
CA HIS A 171 -10.09 8.65 1.23
C HIS A 171 -8.66 9.23 1.23
N GLY A 172 -8.41 10.28 2.01
CA GLY A 172 -7.09 10.90 2.06
C GLY A 172 -6.98 12.15 2.92
N ASN A 173 -5.79 12.76 2.87
CA ASN A 173 -5.46 13.97 3.62
C ASN A 173 -5.49 15.26 2.77
N ALA A 174 -5.40 15.14 1.45
CA ALA A 174 -5.40 16.29 0.54
C ALA A 174 -6.83 16.82 0.35
N LEU A 175 -6.98 18.06 -0.13
CA LEU A 175 -8.27 18.66 -0.55
C LEU A 175 -8.65 18.34 -2.00
N ASN A 176 -7.64 18.05 -2.84
CA ASN A 176 -7.85 17.63 -4.22
C ASN A 176 -7.53 16.14 -4.38
N CYS A 177 -8.31 15.43 -5.19
CA CYS A 177 -8.08 14.02 -5.49
C CYS A 177 -6.76 13.82 -6.26
N ARG A 178 -6.21 12.61 -6.21
CA ARG A 178 -4.91 12.30 -6.86
C ARG A 178 -4.88 12.61 -8.37
N PRO A 179 -5.94 12.32 -9.16
CA PRO A 179 -6.04 12.74 -10.57
C PRO A 179 -5.93 14.26 -10.77
N CYS A 180 -6.66 15.06 -9.98
CA CYS A 180 -6.66 16.51 -10.07
C CYS A 180 -5.33 17.13 -9.61
N MET A 181 -4.64 16.52 -8.64
CA MET A 181 -3.29 16.96 -8.26
C MET A 181 -2.23 16.63 -9.31
N SER A 182 -2.48 15.60 -10.12
CA SER A 182 -1.55 15.12 -11.15
C SER A 182 -1.74 15.90 -12.43
N VAL A 183 -1.23 17.13 -12.43
CA VAL A 183 -1.25 18.04 -13.60
C VAL A 183 0.02 17.92 -14.42
N GLU A 184 -0.02 18.43 -15.65
CA GLU A 184 1.17 18.60 -16.48
C GLU A 184 2.10 19.65 -15.85
N ARG A 185 3.41 19.36 -15.86
CA ARG A 185 4.45 20.18 -15.23
C ARG A 185 5.75 20.09 -16.03
N GLU A 186 6.52 21.16 -15.98
CA GLU A 186 7.92 21.17 -16.42
C GLU A 186 8.83 20.88 -15.22
N CYS A 187 9.93 20.16 -15.45
CA CYS A 187 10.89 19.86 -14.40
C CYS A 187 11.62 21.13 -13.95
N VAL A 188 11.64 21.39 -12.64
CA VAL A 188 12.33 22.57 -12.06
C VAL A 188 13.86 22.45 -12.01
N GLU A 189 14.42 21.33 -12.43
CA GLU A 189 15.87 21.13 -12.43
C GLU A 189 16.54 21.97 -13.53
N ARG A 190 17.63 22.65 -13.19
CA ARG A 190 18.30 23.58 -14.11
C ARG A 190 18.77 22.84 -15.37
N GLY A 191 18.33 23.30 -16.53
CA GLY A 191 18.69 22.70 -17.83
C GLY A 191 17.84 21.49 -18.23
N CYS A 192 16.86 21.08 -17.43
CA CYS A 192 15.92 20.02 -17.80
C CYS A 192 14.68 20.58 -18.49
N THR A 193 14.38 20.09 -19.70
CA THR A 193 13.19 20.48 -20.48
C THR A 193 12.06 19.45 -20.44
N THR A 194 12.18 18.41 -19.60
CA THR A 194 11.21 17.30 -19.56
C THR A 194 9.86 17.77 -19.01
N ARG A 195 8.80 17.54 -19.80
CA ARG A 195 7.39 17.68 -19.40
C ARG A 195 6.82 16.35 -18.93
N TYR A 196 6.07 16.36 -17.84
CA TYR A 196 5.46 15.15 -17.28
C TYR A 196 4.20 15.47 -16.48
N ARG A 197 3.33 14.47 -16.31
CA ARG A 197 2.13 14.56 -15.48
C ARG A 197 2.39 13.99 -14.10
N GLY A 198 2.20 14.78 -13.04
CA GLY A 198 2.45 14.32 -11.67
C GLY A 198 2.25 15.36 -10.58
N THR A 199 2.55 14.98 -9.34
CA THR A 199 2.39 15.85 -8.16
C THR A 199 3.70 16.40 -7.62
N GLN A 200 4.81 16.10 -8.28
CA GLN A 200 6.16 16.48 -7.84
C GLN A 200 6.67 17.58 -8.78
N SER A 201 7.64 18.37 -8.32
CA SER A 201 8.22 19.48 -9.10
C SER A 201 9.39 19.04 -9.99
N ARG A 202 10.06 17.94 -9.66
CA ARG A 202 11.11 17.32 -10.49
C ARG A 202 10.61 16.06 -11.21
N CYS A 203 11.09 15.83 -12.43
CA CYS A 203 10.78 14.60 -13.20
C CYS A 203 11.35 13.36 -12.50
N TRP A 204 10.99 12.16 -12.97
CA TRP A 204 11.51 10.91 -12.37
C TRP A 204 13.04 10.84 -12.41
N ASP A 205 13.65 11.25 -13.52
CA ASP A 205 15.11 11.19 -13.66
C ASP A 205 15.88 12.04 -12.66
N HIS A 206 15.35 13.22 -12.33
CA HIS A 206 15.93 14.12 -11.32
C HIS A 206 15.46 13.82 -9.90
N ARG A 207 14.53 12.88 -9.71
CA ARG A 207 14.12 12.38 -8.39
C ARG A 207 14.77 11.06 -8.02
N ALA A 208 15.04 10.22 -9.01
CA ALA A 208 15.67 8.93 -8.85
C ALA A 208 17.18 9.14 -8.74
N VAL A 209 17.72 8.84 -7.56
CA VAL A 209 19.15 8.94 -7.27
C VAL A 209 19.71 7.55 -7.01
N GLU A 210 21.02 7.39 -7.16
CA GLU A 210 21.72 6.17 -6.78
C GLU A 210 21.68 6.00 -5.25
N ARG A 211 21.38 4.79 -4.79
CA ARG A 211 21.20 4.45 -3.37
C ARG A 211 21.69 3.04 -3.10
N ARG A 212 22.23 2.82 -1.89
CA ARG A 212 22.35 1.48 -1.29
C ARG A 212 21.05 1.08 -0.62
N CYS A 213 20.67 -0.19 -0.76
CA CYS A 213 19.52 -0.75 -0.06
C CYS A 213 19.72 -0.66 1.46
N GLN A 214 18.70 -0.22 2.19
CA GLN A 214 18.74 -0.13 3.65
C GLN A 214 18.30 -1.42 4.36
N ARG A 215 18.03 -2.50 3.63
CA ARG A 215 17.72 -3.79 4.25
C ARG A 215 19.02 -4.38 4.82
N ASN A 216 19.00 -4.74 6.10
CA ASN A 216 20.12 -5.44 6.74
C ASN A 216 20.53 -6.67 5.90
N GLY A 217 21.82 -6.74 5.55
CA GLY A 217 22.38 -7.81 4.72
C GLY A 217 22.20 -7.66 3.20
N CYS A 218 21.61 -6.56 2.72
CA CYS A 218 21.46 -6.30 1.28
C CYS A 218 22.45 -5.23 0.80
N GLU A 219 23.39 -5.61 -0.06
CA GLU A 219 24.42 -4.72 -0.59
C GLU A 219 24.05 -4.08 -1.94
N SER A 220 22.82 -4.31 -2.42
CA SER A 220 22.39 -3.84 -3.74
C SER A 220 22.43 -2.31 -3.86
N VAL A 221 23.10 -1.83 -4.91
CA VAL A 221 23.06 -0.43 -5.35
C VAL A 221 22.05 -0.29 -6.50
N TYR A 222 21.17 0.71 -6.42
CA TYR A 222 20.13 0.94 -7.43
C TYR A 222 19.78 2.42 -7.56
N ARG A 223 19.28 2.80 -8.74
CA ARG A 223 18.72 4.14 -9.00
C ARG A 223 17.22 4.14 -8.70
N GLY A 224 16.76 4.95 -7.74
CA GLY A 224 15.34 4.96 -7.36
C GLY A 224 14.93 6.03 -6.36
N THR A 225 13.63 6.04 -6.04
CA THR A 225 13.04 7.00 -5.08
C THR A 225 12.72 6.38 -3.73
N THR A 226 12.86 5.07 -3.57
CA THR A 226 12.66 4.33 -2.30
C THR A 226 13.97 4.12 -1.56
N LEU A 227 13.90 3.61 -0.32
CA LEU A 227 15.06 3.24 0.51
C LEU A 227 15.45 1.76 0.37
N LEU A 228 14.51 0.92 -0.06
CA LEU A 228 14.71 -0.50 -0.32
C LEU A 228 14.72 -0.79 -1.83
N CYS A 229 15.60 -1.68 -2.28
CA CYS A 229 15.67 -2.15 -3.67
C CYS A 229 14.39 -2.93 -4.05
N VAL A 230 14.18 -3.21 -5.33
CA VAL A 230 12.98 -3.96 -5.77
C VAL A 230 12.92 -5.33 -5.11
N ALA A 231 14.02 -6.08 -5.09
CA ALA A 231 14.06 -7.42 -4.48
C ALA A 231 13.67 -7.40 -2.99
N CYS A 232 14.23 -6.48 -2.19
CA CYS A 232 13.88 -6.39 -0.77
C CYS A 232 12.50 -5.81 -0.48
N ARG A 233 11.85 -5.14 -1.44
CA ARG A 233 10.46 -4.67 -1.30
C ARG A 233 9.44 -5.73 -1.72
N THR A 234 9.85 -6.61 -2.62
CA THR A 234 9.07 -7.78 -3.04
C THR A 234 9.06 -8.77 -1.89
N VAL A 235 7.93 -8.85 -1.21
CA VAL A 235 7.68 -9.76 -0.10
C VAL A 235 6.31 -10.40 -0.32
N GLU A 236 6.02 -11.44 0.43
CA GLU A 236 4.66 -11.98 0.52
C GLU A 236 3.71 -10.94 1.14
N ARG A 237 2.53 -10.79 0.54
CA ARG A 237 1.51 -9.81 0.93
C ARG A 237 0.12 -10.35 0.69
N GLU A 238 -0.80 -9.98 1.56
CA GLU A 238 -2.24 -10.06 1.30
C GLU A 238 -2.71 -8.87 0.46
N CYS A 239 -3.66 -9.10 -0.43
CA CYS A 239 -4.25 -8.06 -1.25
C CYS A 239 -5.07 -7.09 -0.39
N ALA A 240 -4.83 -5.78 -0.54
CA ALA A 240 -5.55 -4.74 0.20
C ALA A 240 -6.94 -4.40 -0.39
N ALA A 241 -7.44 -5.15 -1.38
CA ALA A 241 -8.78 -4.93 -1.92
C ALA A 241 -9.83 -5.53 -0.99
N LYS A 242 -10.96 -4.82 -0.82
CA LYS A 242 -12.00 -5.11 0.18
C LYS A 242 -12.54 -6.55 0.12
N ASP A 243 -12.53 -7.17 -1.07
CA ASP A 243 -13.09 -8.50 -1.32
C ASP A 243 -12.06 -9.44 -2.00
N CYS A 244 -10.77 -9.30 -1.67
CA CYS A 244 -9.71 -10.14 -2.23
C CYS A 244 -8.79 -10.68 -1.12
N SER A 245 -8.77 -12.00 -0.96
CA SER A 245 -7.91 -12.73 -0.02
C SER A 245 -6.62 -13.26 -0.65
N ALA A 246 -6.25 -12.80 -1.85
CA ALA A 246 -5.09 -13.31 -2.56
C ALA A 246 -3.78 -12.97 -1.81
N ILE A 247 -2.99 -14.01 -1.52
CA ILE A 247 -1.61 -13.90 -1.03
C ILE A 247 -0.67 -13.97 -2.24
N TYR A 248 0.26 -13.02 -2.34
CA TYR A 248 1.18 -12.95 -3.48
C TYR A 248 2.52 -12.30 -3.11
N TRP A 249 3.56 -12.67 -3.84
CA TRP A 249 4.87 -12.02 -3.77
C TRP A 249 4.90 -10.74 -4.62
N GLY A 250 5.08 -9.58 -3.99
CA GLY A 250 5.03 -8.29 -4.69
C GLY A 250 5.52 -7.09 -3.89
N ASP A 251 5.78 -5.99 -4.61
CA ASP A 251 6.22 -4.70 -4.04
C ASP A 251 5.07 -3.70 -3.81
N ARG A 252 3.83 -4.08 -4.15
CA ARG A 252 2.61 -3.25 -4.09
C ARG A 252 1.59 -3.86 -3.14
N SER A 253 0.58 -3.08 -2.77
CA SER A 253 -0.50 -3.49 -1.85
C SER A 253 -1.66 -4.21 -2.54
N LEU A 254 -1.81 -4.09 -3.86
CA LEU A 254 -2.87 -4.76 -4.62
C LEU A 254 -2.26 -5.85 -5.52
N CYS A 255 -2.90 -7.02 -5.57
CA CYS A 255 -2.51 -8.12 -6.43
C CYS A 255 -2.63 -7.74 -7.92
N ASN A 256 -2.09 -8.56 -8.81
CA ASN A 256 -2.08 -8.23 -10.24
C ASN A 256 -3.47 -8.14 -10.86
N ASP A 257 -4.47 -8.85 -10.31
CA ASP A 257 -5.84 -8.83 -10.81
C ASP A 257 -6.62 -7.64 -10.27
N CYS A 258 -6.56 -7.36 -8.96
CA CYS A 258 -7.20 -6.18 -8.37
C CYS A 258 -6.61 -4.85 -8.84
N ARG A 259 -5.44 -4.87 -9.51
CA ARG A 259 -4.85 -3.70 -10.16
C ARG A 259 -5.36 -3.45 -11.57
N LYS A 260 -6.04 -4.42 -12.18
CA LYS A 260 -6.66 -4.23 -13.48
C LYS A 260 -7.84 -3.27 -13.30
N SER A 261 -8.07 -2.47 -14.33
CA SER A 261 -9.20 -1.56 -14.40
C SER A 261 -9.71 -1.56 -15.83
N ASP A 262 -10.95 -1.14 -16.04
CA ASP A 262 -11.42 -0.80 -17.37
C ASP A 262 -10.62 0.39 -17.89
N ARG A 263 -10.16 0.25 -19.14
CA ARG A 263 -9.31 1.22 -19.81
C ARG A 263 -9.70 1.30 -21.26
N GLN A 264 -9.66 2.51 -21.79
CA GLN A 264 -9.78 2.73 -23.22
C GLN A 264 -8.39 2.68 -23.86
N CYS A 265 -8.23 1.87 -24.90
CA CYS A 265 -6.99 1.81 -25.65
C CYS A 265 -6.85 3.07 -26.52
N PRO A 266 -5.77 3.85 -26.39
CA PRO A 266 -5.58 5.06 -27.19
C PRO A 266 -5.44 4.79 -28.69
N ASP A 267 -5.01 3.59 -29.09
CA ASP A 267 -4.72 3.30 -30.50
C ASP A 267 -5.95 2.74 -31.25
N CYS A 268 -6.87 2.06 -30.57
CA CYS A 268 -8.04 1.44 -31.22
C CYS A 268 -9.40 1.85 -30.62
N GLY A 269 -9.41 2.69 -29.59
CA GLY A 269 -10.64 3.15 -28.90
C GLY A 269 -11.39 2.07 -28.10
N GLY A 270 -11.01 0.79 -28.24
CA GLY A 270 -11.65 -0.32 -27.55
C GLY A 270 -11.38 -0.33 -26.05
N THR A 271 -12.39 -0.73 -25.28
CA THR A 271 -12.30 -0.94 -23.84
C THR A 271 -11.68 -2.30 -23.53
N PHE A 272 -10.78 -2.35 -22.55
CA PHE A 272 -10.16 -3.60 -22.10
C PHE A 272 -9.86 -3.57 -20.60
N TRP A 273 -9.92 -4.75 -19.99
CA TRP A 273 -9.58 -4.97 -18.58
C TRP A 273 -8.08 -5.22 -18.44
N GLY A 274 -7.32 -4.27 -17.88
CA GLY A 274 -5.86 -4.40 -17.85
C GLY A 274 -5.12 -3.42 -16.95
N ARG A 275 -3.80 -3.64 -16.83
CA ARG A 275 -2.89 -2.77 -16.04
C ARG A 275 -2.13 -1.76 -16.91
N THR A 276 -2.00 -2.05 -18.20
CA THR A 276 -1.28 -1.24 -19.19
C THR A 276 -2.16 -0.12 -19.72
N THR A 277 -1.58 0.85 -20.40
CA THR A 277 -2.34 1.93 -21.08
C THR A 277 -2.95 1.48 -22.40
N ARG A 278 -2.47 0.36 -22.96
CA ARG A 278 -2.89 -0.17 -24.26
C ARG A 278 -3.30 -1.63 -24.15
N CYS A 279 -4.25 -2.04 -24.99
CA CYS A 279 -4.67 -3.43 -25.06
C CYS A 279 -3.53 -4.31 -25.58
N GLY A 280 -3.58 -5.61 -25.28
CA GLY A 280 -2.54 -6.57 -25.68
C GLY A 280 -2.17 -6.49 -27.17
N PRO A 281 -3.14 -6.55 -28.10
CA PRO A 281 -2.86 -6.45 -29.54
C PRO A 281 -2.20 -5.14 -29.98
N CYS A 282 -2.69 -3.99 -29.49
CA CYS A 282 -2.10 -2.70 -29.84
C CYS A 282 -0.71 -2.53 -29.24
N TRP A 283 -0.49 -2.99 -28.01
CA TRP A 283 0.84 -3.02 -27.39
C TRP A 283 1.83 -3.85 -28.21
N TRP A 284 1.47 -5.07 -28.63
CA TRP A 284 2.32 -5.90 -29.49
C TRP A 284 2.64 -5.22 -30.82
N ARG A 285 1.69 -4.50 -31.42
CA ARG A 285 1.90 -3.80 -32.71
C ARG A 285 2.94 -2.66 -32.65
N GLN A 286 3.14 -2.04 -31.48
CA GLN A 286 4.15 -0.99 -31.32
C GLN A 286 5.58 -1.53 -31.23
N ILE A 287 5.75 -2.82 -30.95
CA ILE A 287 7.07 -3.39 -30.80
C ILE A 287 7.65 -3.62 -32.21
N PRO A 288 8.85 -3.08 -32.53
CA PRO A 288 9.53 -3.34 -33.79
C PRO A 288 9.61 -4.83 -34.11
N ALA A 289 9.50 -5.19 -35.40
CA ALA A 289 9.40 -6.59 -35.83
C ALA A 289 10.62 -7.44 -35.44
N ASP A 290 11.81 -6.85 -35.48
CA ASP A 290 13.07 -7.44 -35.03
C ASP A 290 13.05 -7.72 -33.52
N VAL A 291 12.57 -6.76 -32.71
CA VAL A 291 12.44 -6.91 -31.26
C VAL A 291 11.39 -7.98 -30.92
N ARG A 292 10.24 -8.00 -31.61
CA ARG A 292 9.23 -9.07 -31.44
C ARG A 292 9.82 -10.45 -31.74
N SER A 293 10.58 -10.56 -32.82
CA SER A 293 11.24 -11.81 -33.22
C SER A 293 12.29 -12.24 -32.19
N ALA A 294 13.04 -11.29 -31.62
CA ALA A 294 13.96 -11.57 -30.51
C ALA A 294 13.24 -12.09 -29.26
N ILE A 295 12.12 -11.47 -28.86
CA ILE A 295 11.30 -11.92 -27.74
C ILE A 295 10.77 -13.34 -28.00
N ALA A 296 10.22 -13.61 -29.19
CA ALA A 296 9.72 -14.93 -29.55
C ALA A 296 10.82 -16.01 -29.49
N ARG A 297 12.02 -15.71 -30.01
CA ARG A 297 13.20 -16.58 -29.91
C ARG A 297 13.60 -16.82 -28.46
N ALA A 298 13.66 -15.78 -27.63
CA ALA A 298 14.02 -15.90 -26.22
C ALA A 298 13.02 -16.80 -25.47
N ASN A 299 11.71 -16.62 -25.71
CA ASN A 299 10.67 -17.47 -25.13
C ASN A 299 10.80 -18.93 -25.60
N GLY A 300 11.04 -19.16 -26.89
CA GLY A 300 11.28 -20.48 -27.44
C GLY A 300 12.54 -21.15 -26.87
N ASN A 301 13.62 -20.39 -26.66
CA ASN A 301 14.85 -20.88 -26.01
C ASN A 301 14.60 -21.25 -24.55
N ALA A 302 13.86 -20.42 -23.80
CA ALA A 302 13.51 -20.71 -22.42
C ALA A 302 12.64 -21.97 -22.31
N TYR A 303 11.67 -22.13 -23.21
CA TYR A 303 10.87 -23.35 -23.30
C TYR A 303 11.75 -24.58 -23.58
N ARG A 304 12.65 -24.49 -24.57
CA ARG A 304 13.59 -25.57 -24.89
C ARG A 304 14.52 -25.91 -23.74
N ALA A 305 15.06 -24.90 -23.05
CA ALA A 305 15.92 -25.10 -21.88
C ALA A 305 15.18 -25.79 -20.74
N ARG A 306 13.91 -25.41 -20.46
CA ARG A 306 13.06 -26.11 -19.49
C ARG A 306 12.77 -27.54 -19.92
N LYS A 307 12.47 -27.77 -21.20
CA LYS A 307 12.27 -29.12 -21.73
C LYS A 307 13.52 -29.98 -21.59
N LEU A 308 14.70 -29.45 -21.91
CA LEU A 308 15.99 -30.13 -21.76
C LEU A 308 16.31 -30.42 -20.27
N ALA A 309 16.08 -29.45 -19.38
CA ALA A 309 16.23 -29.64 -17.94
C ALA A 309 15.24 -30.69 -17.39
N ALA A 310 14.07 -30.83 -18.01
CA ALA A 310 13.11 -31.86 -17.67
C ALA A 310 13.39 -33.23 -18.32
N GLN A 311 14.29 -33.30 -19.30
CA GLN A 311 14.75 -34.53 -19.97
C GLN A 311 15.85 -35.28 -19.19
N VAL A 312 16.02 -35.02 -17.89
CA VAL A 312 16.99 -35.72 -17.03
C VAL A 312 16.75 -37.25 -16.98
N ALA A 313 15.58 -37.74 -17.41
CA ALA A 313 15.25 -39.16 -17.59
C ALA A 313 15.40 -39.70 -19.04
N GLY A 314 15.88 -38.88 -19.99
CA GLY A 314 16.06 -39.22 -21.41
C GLY A 314 14.86 -38.85 -22.31
N PRO A 315 15.06 -38.50 -23.59
CA PRO A 315 13.97 -38.18 -24.49
C PRO A 315 13.13 -39.42 -24.82
N VAL A 316 11.83 -39.36 -24.55
CA VAL A 316 10.85 -40.36 -24.98
C VAL A 316 10.78 -40.36 -26.51
N SER A 317 10.95 -41.53 -27.14
CA SER A 317 10.97 -41.63 -28.61
C SER A 317 9.61 -41.31 -29.23
N ALA A 318 9.57 -40.95 -30.52
CA ALA A 318 8.31 -40.71 -31.21
C ALA A 318 7.40 -41.95 -31.25
N ALA A 319 7.98 -43.14 -31.39
CA ALA A 319 7.24 -44.41 -31.36
C ALA A 319 6.60 -44.68 -29.98
N GLU A 320 7.31 -44.32 -28.91
CA GLU A 320 6.82 -44.40 -27.53
C GLU A 320 5.67 -43.42 -27.28
N TYR A 321 5.79 -42.19 -27.77
CA TYR A 321 4.70 -41.19 -27.75
C TYR A 321 3.45 -41.71 -28.47
N GLU A 322 3.62 -42.28 -29.66
CA GLU A 322 2.52 -42.82 -30.44
C GLU A 322 1.86 -44.00 -29.71
N ARG A 323 2.66 -44.90 -29.12
CA ARG A 323 2.13 -45.99 -28.30
C ARG A 323 1.27 -45.44 -27.16
N ILE A 324 1.79 -44.52 -26.35
CA ILE A 324 1.07 -43.92 -25.21
C ILE A 324 -0.22 -43.22 -25.66
N ARG A 325 -0.17 -42.49 -26.78
CA ARG A 325 -1.37 -41.86 -27.36
C ARG A 325 -2.43 -42.88 -27.77
N SER A 326 -2.00 -44.05 -28.24
CA SER A 326 -2.86 -45.16 -28.69
C SER A 326 -3.28 -46.14 -27.58
N GLU A 327 -2.74 -46.01 -26.36
CA GLU A 327 -3.03 -46.93 -25.24
C GLU A 327 -4.52 -46.93 -24.83
N GLY A 328 -5.25 -45.85 -25.12
CA GLY A 328 -6.67 -45.78 -24.82
C GLY A 328 -7.29 -44.40 -25.03
N PRO A 329 -8.53 -44.18 -24.55
CA PRO A 329 -9.15 -42.88 -24.59
C PRO A 329 -8.43 -41.88 -23.67
N CYS A 330 -8.75 -40.60 -23.84
CA CYS A 330 -8.33 -39.52 -22.96
C CYS A 330 -8.58 -39.88 -21.49
N VAL A 331 -7.53 -39.89 -20.68
CA VAL A 331 -7.63 -40.24 -19.25
C VAL A 331 -8.58 -39.29 -18.50
N TYR A 332 -8.68 -38.04 -18.93
CA TYR A 332 -9.44 -37.00 -18.25
C TYR A 332 -10.94 -37.01 -18.53
N CYS A 333 -11.38 -37.49 -19.69
CA CYS A 333 -12.79 -37.41 -20.07
C CYS A 333 -13.37 -38.61 -20.80
N GLY A 334 -12.54 -39.60 -21.18
CA GLY A 334 -12.99 -40.80 -21.88
C GLY A 334 -13.22 -40.64 -23.39
N GLU A 335 -13.13 -39.43 -23.94
CA GLU A 335 -13.16 -39.18 -25.39
C GLU A 335 -11.88 -39.65 -26.08
N PRO A 336 -11.85 -39.80 -27.43
CA PRO A 336 -10.64 -40.19 -28.14
C PRO A 336 -9.42 -39.30 -27.83
N ALA A 337 -8.28 -39.93 -27.55
CA ALA A 337 -7.04 -39.23 -27.32
C ALA A 337 -6.44 -38.73 -28.63
N THR A 338 -6.03 -37.46 -28.66
CA THR A 338 -5.43 -36.82 -29.83
C THR A 338 -3.97 -36.46 -29.60
N GLU A 339 -3.55 -36.40 -28.33
CA GLU A 339 -2.25 -35.91 -27.88
C GLU A 339 -1.80 -36.72 -26.64
N VAL A 340 -0.56 -36.50 -26.22
CA VAL A 340 -0.02 -37.02 -24.95
C VAL A 340 0.18 -35.85 -24.02
N ASP A 341 -0.32 -35.97 -22.78
CA ASP A 341 -0.15 -34.96 -21.73
C ASP A 341 0.86 -35.42 -20.68
N HIS A 342 1.59 -34.46 -20.12
CA HIS A 342 2.43 -34.65 -18.94
C HIS A 342 1.56 -34.44 -17.69
N VAL A 343 1.30 -35.51 -16.94
CA VAL A 343 0.48 -35.47 -15.72
C VAL A 343 0.98 -34.37 -14.78
N ARG A 344 2.29 -34.35 -14.52
CA ARG A 344 3.00 -33.24 -13.90
C ARG A 344 3.66 -32.39 -14.98
N SER A 345 3.29 -31.10 -15.05
CA SER A 345 3.79 -30.21 -16.10
C SER A 345 5.31 -30.02 -16.03
N LEU A 346 5.98 -30.09 -17.18
CA LEU A 346 7.43 -29.85 -17.28
C LEU A 346 7.79 -28.41 -16.87
N ALA A 347 6.99 -27.45 -17.33
CA ALA A 347 7.36 -26.04 -17.30
C ALA A 347 7.18 -25.36 -15.94
N SER A 348 6.15 -25.74 -15.18
CA SER A 348 5.74 -25.02 -13.97
C SER A 348 5.93 -25.85 -12.70
N HIS A 349 5.94 -27.18 -12.81
CA HIS A 349 5.97 -28.06 -11.64
C HIS A 349 7.14 -29.02 -11.60
N GLY A 350 8.10 -28.93 -12.53
CA GLY A 350 9.27 -29.81 -12.52
C GLY A 350 8.93 -31.28 -12.83
N GLY A 351 7.89 -31.50 -13.64
CA GLY A 351 7.67 -32.80 -14.26
C GLY A 351 8.81 -33.17 -15.19
N TRP A 352 8.86 -34.44 -15.60
CA TRP A 352 9.95 -34.97 -16.42
C TRP A 352 9.41 -35.67 -17.67
N GLU A 353 10.27 -35.77 -18.69
CA GLU A 353 9.97 -36.40 -19.98
C GLU A 353 10.18 -37.92 -19.85
N HIS A 354 9.20 -38.67 -19.37
CA HIS A 354 9.31 -40.13 -19.20
C HIS A 354 7.94 -40.80 -19.25
N PRO A 355 7.82 -42.07 -19.72
CA PRO A 355 6.52 -42.75 -19.86
C PRO A 355 5.69 -42.78 -18.57
N SER A 356 6.31 -42.79 -17.40
CA SER A 356 5.62 -42.73 -16.10
C SER A 356 4.88 -41.42 -15.83
N ASN A 357 5.21 -40.33 -16.53
CA ASN A 357 4.57 -39.03 -16.42
C ASN A 357 3.67 -38.70 -17.64
N LEU A 358 3.54 -39.62 -18.59
CA LEU A 358 2.82 -39.40 -19.85
C LEU A 358 1.51 -40.21 -19.88
N VAL A 359 0.44 -39.56 -20.34
CA VAL A 359 -0.90 -40.15 -20.46
C VAL A 359 -1.59 -39.74 -21.76
N PRO A 360 -2.46 -40.60 -22.34
CA PRO A 360 -3.27 -40.21 -23.49
C PRO A 360 -4.30 -39.14 -23.08
N ALA A 361 -4.37 -38.05 -23.84
CA ALA A 361 -5.30 -36.95 -23.60
C ALA A 361 -5.89 -36.40 -24.90
N CYS A 362 -7.12 -35.88 -24.84
CA CYS A 362 -7.67 -35.09 -25.93
C CYS A 362 -7.14 -33.65 -25.84
N ARG A 363 -7.04 -32.97 -26.99
CA ARG A 363 -6.54 -31.59 -27.08
C ARG A 363 -7.27 -30.61 -26.17
N PHE A 364 -8.58 -30.78 -25.99
CA PHE A 364 -9.39 -29.91 -25.12
C PHE A 364 -9.02 -30.06 -23.64
N CYS A 365 -8.87 -31.30 -23.15
CA CYS A 365 -8.45 -31.55 -21.77
C CYS A 365 -7.01 -31.10 -21.56
N ASN A 366 -6.10 -31.43 -22.49
CA ASN A 366 -4.69 -31.02 -22.43
C ASN A 366 -4.56 -29.49 -22.35
N ALA A 367 -5.25 -28.76 -23.23
CA ALA A 367 -5.23 -27.29 -23.23
C ALA A 367 -5.91 -26.69 -22.00
N SER A 368 -6.99 -27.30 -21.51
CA SER A 368 -7.68 -26.84 -20.30
C SER A 368 -6.84 -27.08 -19.04
N LYS A 369 -6.13 -28.20 -18.94
CA LYS A 369 -5.20 -28.46 -17.83
C LYS A 369 -4.00 -27.54 -17.90
N SER A 370 -3.38 -27.42 -19.08
CA SER A 370 -2.17 -26.62 -19.30
C SER A 370 -1.09 -26.97 -18.28
N ASP A 371 -0.73 -26.01 -17.43
CA ASP A 371 0.28 -26.12 -16.40
C ASP A 371 -0.30 -26.15 -14.99
N ARG A 372 -1.62 -26.26 -14.83
CA ARG A 372 -2.30 -26.31 -13.53
C ARG A 372 -1.98 -27.61 -12.78
N LEU A 373 -1.96 -27.51 -11.45
CA LEU A 373 -1.99 -28.67 -10.58
C LEU A 373 -3.32 -29.41 -10.73
N LEU A 374 -3.32 -30.73 -10.50
CA LEU A 374 -4.54 -31.54 -10.55
C LEU A 374 -5.51 -31.11 -9.44
N ILE A 375 -5.00 -30.68 -8.28
CA ILE A 375 -5.83 -30.13 -7.19
C ILE A 375 -6.52 -28.78 -7.53
N ASP A 376 -6.02 -28.03 -8.51
CA ASP A 376 -6.50 -26.67 -8.83
C ASP A 376 -7.22 -26.57 -10.19
N TRP A 377 -7.50 -27.69 -10.83
CA TRP A 377 -8.07 -27.71 -12.18
C TRP A 377 -9.57 -28.06 -12.21
N ASP A 378 -9.95 -29.20 -12.75
CA ASP A 378 -11.34 -29.66 -12.89
C ASP A 378 -11.48 -30.98 -12.13
N GLN A 379 -12.03 -30.91 -10.91
CA GLN A 379 -12.09 -32.06 -10.01
C GLN A 379 -12.91 -33.23 -10.58
N ALA A 380 -13.92 -32.97 -11.42
CA ALA A 380 -14.67 -34.05 -12.06
C ALA A 380 -13.79 -34.85 -13.03
N ARG A 381 -12.99 -34.15 -13.85
CA ARG A 381 -12.03 -34.78 -14.77
C ARG A 381 -10.88 -35.45 -14.03
N VAL A 382 -10.41 -34.85 -12.96
CA VAL A 382 -9.34 -35.40 -12.12
C VAL A 382 -9.82 -36.69 -11.45
N PHE A 383 -11.00 -36.72 -10.84
CA PHE A 383 -11.53 -37.96 -10.25
C PHE A 383 -11.78 -39.04 -11.29
N HIS A 384 -12.25 -38.70 -12.48
CA HIS A 384 -12.33 -39.64 -13.60
C HIS A 384 -10.96 -40.22 -13.95
N ALA A 385 -9.94 -39.36 -14.08
CA ALA A 385 -8.59 -39.77 -14.44
C ALA A 385 -7.89 -40.59 -13.34
N VAL A 386 -8.05 -40.21 -12.07
CA VAL A 386 -7.53 -40.96 -10.90
C VAL A 386 -8.04 -42.39 -10.88
N ARG A 387 -9.30 -42.62 -11.27
CA ARG A 387 -9.88 -43.97 -11.35
C ARG A 387 -9.37 -44.80 -12.52
N ARG A 388 -8.76 -44.18 -13.53
CA ARG A 388 -8.35 -44.85 -14.78
C ARG A 388 -6.85 -44.90 -15.01
N SER A 389 -6.08 -44.08 -14.30
CA SER A 389 -4.63 -43.99 -14.47
C SER A 389 -3.94 -43.91 -13.12
N GLU A 390 -3.16 -44.95 -12.83
CA GLU A 390 -2.31 -45.00 -11.64
C GLU A 390 -1.31 -43.84 -11.60
N LYS A 391 -0.84 -43.38 -12.78
CA LYS A 391 0.06 -42.21 -12.91
C LYS A 391 -0.61 -40.93 -12.40
N VAL A 392 -1.88 -40.71 -12.79
CA VAL A 392 -2.66 -39.55 -12.34
C VAL A 392 -3.01 -39.68 -10.86
N ALA A 393 -3.38 -40.86 -10.39
CA ALA A 393 -3.66 -41.12 -8.98
C ALA A 393 -2.45 -40.83 -8.08
N ALA A 394 -1.26 -41.29 -8.49
CA ALA A 394 -0.02 -41.06 -7.75
C ALA A 394 0.33 -39.56 -7.64
N GLU A 395 0.26 -38.83 -8.76
CA GLU A 395 0.55 -37.39 -8.77
C GLU A 395 -0.49 -36.59 -7.97
N TYR A 396 -1.77 -36.93 -8.07
CA TYR A 396 -2.82 -36.28 -7.30
C TYR A 396 -2.63 -36.48 -5.78
N LYS A 397 -2.30 -37.70 -5.36
CA LYS A 397 -2.00 -38.01 -3.96
C LYS A 397 -0.79 -37.23 -3.44
N ARG A 398 0.28 -37.13 -4.25
CA ARG A 398 1.47 -36.32 -3.92
C ARG A 398 1.08 -34.86 -3.67
N GLN A 399 0.32 -34.26 -4.58
CA GLN A 399 -0.13 -32.87 -4.46
C GLN A 399 -0.98 -32.64 -3.20
N LEU A 400 -1.89 -33.56 -2.86
CA LEU A 400 -2.66 -33.49 -1.62
C LEU A 400 -1.75 -33.54 -0.38
N SER A 401 -0.77 -34.45 -0.33
CA SER A 401 0.15 -34.54 0.81
C SER A 401 1.03 -33.29 0.98
N GLU A 402 1.37 -32.61 -0.11
CA GLU A 402 2.10 -31.34 -0.07
C GLU A 402 1.22 -30.20 0.45
N LEU A 403 -0.07 -30.17 0.05
CA LEU A 403 -1.03 -29.20 0.57
C LEU A 403 -1.24 -29.36 2.09
N GLU A 404 -1.37 -30.61 2.56
CA GLU A 404 -1.55 -30.93 3.97
C GLU A 404 -0.32 -30.51 4.80
N SER A 405 0.89 -30.75 4.31
CA SER A 405 2.13 -30.39 5.03
C SER A 405 2.41 -28.88 5.09
N LEU A 406 1.76 -28.08 4.24
CA LEU A 406 1.80 -26.61 4.28
C LEU A 406 0.71 -25.99 5.16
N SER A 407 -0.23 -26.80 5.63
CA SER A 407 -1.36 -26.38 6.48
C SER A 407 -1.14 -26.59 7.98
N VAL A 408 0.04 -27.12 8.35
CA VAL A 408 0.56 -27.31 9.71
C VAL A 408 1.65 -26.28 9.95
#